data_AF-A0A1Y3MS49-F1
#
_entry.id   AF-A0A1Y3MS49-F1
#
_cell.length_a   1.000
_cell.length_b   1.000
_cell.length_c   1.000
_cell.angle_alpha   90.00
_cell.angle_beta   90.00
_cell.angle_gamma   90.00
#
_symmetry.space_group_name_H-M   'P 1'
#
loop_
_entity.id
_entity.type
_entity.pdbx_description
1 polymer ?
#
loop_
_entity_poly.entity_id
_entity_poly.type
_entity_poly.pdbx_seq_one_letter_code
_entity_poly.pdbx_strand_id
1 'polypeptide(L)'
;TFIYAIEARYDVYFNPEFFIYLDTAHYTQISGCRYNSDRIVYCEVKIEHYERARTEKEVHPCKDDHLGDYGLPDCKQKIEILYLMKNYYRIRMPLTLENFTSRCKESFKSTSHFKNVVLKNEKNQVTNIPSDQTKRIKKDYELPASFNTNGNNVYTLEFTTKNNCLFKGRFNKIYATNIGKKEEKISEIPIY
;
A
#
# COMPACT_ATOMS: atom_id res chain seq x y z
N THR A 1 -1.05 -43.34 13.65
CA THR A 1 -0.10 -42.46 12.94
C THR A 1 -0.82 -41.19 12.53
N PHE A 2 -0.61 -40.09 13.26
CA PHE A 2 -1.18 -38.78 12.88
C PHE A 2 -0.32 -38.21 11.74
N ILE A 3 -0.82 -38.29 10.51
CA ILE A 3 -0.19 -37.65 9.37
C ILE A 3 -0.48 -36.15 9.50
N TYR A 4 0.46 -35.40 10.07
CA TYR A 4 0.55 -33.96 9.84
C TYR A 4 0.84 -33.79 8.35
N ALA A 5 -0.20 -33.72 7.53
CA ALA A 5 -0.07 -33.15 6.20
C ALA A 5 0.31 -31.69 6.42
N ILE A 6 1.60 -31.39 6.32
CA ILE A 6 2.09 -30.03 6.15
C ILE A 6 1.38 -29.54 4.87
N GLU A 7 0.28 -28.81 5.02
CA GLU A 7 -0.31 -28.10 3.90
C GLU A 7 0.78 -27.15 3.40
N ALA A 8 1.40 -27.52 2.28
CA ALA A 8 2.36 -26.67 1.61
C ALA A 8 1.74 -25.28 1.47
N ARG A 9 2.39 -24.26 2.04
CA ARG A 9 1.94 -22.88 1.91
C ARG A 9 2.09 -22.50 0.44
N TYR A 10 0.96 -22.36 -0.25
CA TYR A 10 0.91 -21.89 -1.62
C TYR A 10 0.43 -20.45 -1.64
N ASP A 11 1.08 -19.64 -2.48
CA ASP A 11 0.68 -18.27 -2.81
C ASP A 11 0.20 -18.26 -4.26
N VAL A 12 -0.96 -17.67 -4.52
CA VAL A 12 -1.50 -17.49 -5.87
C VAL A 12 -1.73 -16.03 -6.13
N TYR A 13 -1.07 -15.55 -7.17
CA TYR A 13 -0.96 -14.15 -7.49
C TYR A 13 -2.15 -13.68 -8.32
N PHE A 14 -2.49 -12.42 -8.14
CA PHE A 14 -3.52 -11.76 -8.93
C PHE A 14 -2.88 -11.33 -10.26
N ASN A 15 -3.71 -11.10 -11.28
CA ASN A 15 -3.19 -10.51 -12.51
C ASN A 15 -2.70 -9.06 -12.25
N PRO A 16 -1.63 -8.61 -12.92
CA PRO A 16 -1.12 -7.24 -12.77
C PRO A 16 -2.15 -6.14 -13.07
N GLU A 17 -3.14 -6.45 -13.91
CA GLU A 17 -4.25 -5.56 -14.28
C GLU A 17 -5.28 -5.39 -13.16
N PHE A 18 -5.25 -6.23 -12.11
CA PHE A 18 -6.13 -6.05 -10.97
C PHE A 18 -5.62 -4.91 -10.10
N PHE A 19 -6.40 -3.84 -10.01
CA PHE A 19 -6.14 -2.71 -9.14
C PHE A 19 -7.28 -2.51 -8.15
N ILE A 20 -6.90 -2.17 -6.91
CA ILE A 20 -7.78 -1.71 -5.86
C ILE A 20 -7.21 -0.43 -5.27
N TYR A 21 -8.05 0.45 -4.76
CA TYR A 21 -7.66 1.69 -4.09
C TYR A 21 -8.26 1.71 -2.69
N LEU A 22 -7.53 2.28 -1.73
CA LEU A 22 -8.04 2.53 -0.37
C LEU A 22 -8.53 3.96 -0.21
N ASP A 23 -8.63 4.71 -1.31
CA ASP A 23 -8.99 6.11 -1.30
C ASP A 23 -9.58 6.50 -2.65
N THR A 24 -10.54 7.42 -2.64
CA THR A 24 -11.26 7.89 -3.84
C THR A 24 -10.45 8.90 -4.65
N ALA A 25 -9.39 9.47 -4.07
CA ALA A 25 -8.47 10.39 -4.73
C ALA A 25 -7.28 9.68 -5.41
N HIS A 26 -7.19 8.36 -5.29
CA HIS A 26 -6.13 7.49 -5.81
C HIS A 26 -4.69 7.87 -5.36
N TYR A 27 -4.54 8.36 -4.12
CA TYR A 27 -3.25 8.56 -3.46
C TYR A 27 -2.53 7.25 -3.15
N THR A 28 -3.25 6.14 -3.04
CA THR A 28 -2.71 4.82 -2.74
C THR A 28 -2.54 3.99 -4.01
N GLN A 29 -1.30 3.58 -4.28
CA GLN A 29 -1.05 2.55 -5.29
C GLN A 29 -1.02 1.18 -4.59
N ILE A 30 -2.01 0.33 -4.89
CA ILE A 30 -2.00 -1.08 -4.45
C ILE A 30 -1.46 -1.96 -5.56
N SER A 31 -0.56 -2.87 -5.23
CA SER A 31 0.04 -3.84 -6.15
C SER A 31 0.42 -5.14 -5.44
N GLY A 32 0.94 -6.11 -6.20
CA GLY A 32 1.52 -7.33 -5.61
C GLY A 32 0.50 -8.21 -4.87
N CYS A 33 -0.78 -8.15 -5.25
CA CYS A 33 -1.82 -8.90 -4.55
C CYS A 33 -1.66 -10.42 -4.75
N ARG A 34 -1.78 -11.16 -3.64
CA ARG A 34 -1.75 -12.63 -3.62
C ARG A 34 -2.67 -13.19 -2.56
N TYR A 35 -3.27 -14.33 -2.84
CA TYR A 35 -4.07 -15.11 -1.90
C TYR A 35 -3.29 -16.36 -1.48
N ASN A 36 -3.33 -16.71 -0.20
CA ASN A 36 -2.59 -17.85 0.33
C ASN A 36 -3.48 -18.94 0.95
N SER A 37 -2.86 -20.06 1.34
CA SER A 37 -3.53 -21.21 1.99
C SER A 37 -4.24 -20.86 3.30
N ASP A 38 -3.81 -19.80 3.99
CA ASP A 38 -4.40 -19.33 5.26
C ASP A 38 -5.69 -18.52 5.05
N ARG A 39 -6.18 -18.47 3.81
CA ARG A 39 -7.38 -17.74 3.39
C ARG A 39 -7.23 -16.22 3.53
N ILE A 40 -6.03 -15.70 3.33
CA ILE A 40 -5.74 -14.28 3.45
C ILE A 40 -5.27 -13.76 2.09
N VAL A 41 -5.78 -12.58 1.72
CA VAL A 41 -5.21 -11.80 0.62
C VAL A 41 -4.23 -10.80 1.20
N TYR A 42 -3.01 -10.82 0.66
CA TYR A 42 -1.97 -9.84 0.94
C TYR A 42 -1.79 -8.94 -0.27
N CYS A 43 -1.67 -7.64 -0.07
CA CYS A 43 -1.23 -6.72 -1.11
C CYS A 43 -0.22 -5.72 -0.54
N GLU A 44 0.52 -5.07 -1.41
CA GLU A 44 1.46 -4.01 -1.08
C GLU A 44 0.85 -2.67 -1.44
N VAL A 45 0.99 -1.69 -0.54
CA VAL A 45 0.48 -0.34 -0.72
C VAL A 45 1.61 0.65 -0.59
N LYS A 46 1.69 1.57 -1.53
CA LYS A 46 2.62 2.70 -1.51
C LYS A 46 1.82 4.00 -1.34
N ILE A 47 2.18 4.80 -0.35
CA ILE A 47 1.70 6.17 -0.16
C ILE A 47 2.88 7.12 -0.38
N GLU A 48 2.72 8.04 -1.31
CA GLU A 48 3.74 9.05 -1.64
C GLU A 48 3.24 10.43 -1.27
N HIS A 49 4.09 11.23 -0.63
CA HIS A 49 3.82 12.63 -0.34
C HIS A 49 5.09 13.47 -0.33
N TYR A 50 4.91 14.78 -0.44
CA TYR A 50 6.01 15.74 -0.40
C TYR A 50 6.07 16.40 0.97
N GLU A 51 7.27 16.47 1.54
CA GLU A 51 7.55 17.17 2.78
C GLU A 51 8.58 18.27 2.52
N ARG A 52 8.45 19.40 3.21
CA ARG A 52 9.37 20.54 3.10
C ARG A 52 10.07 20.72 4.43
N ALA A 53 11.40 20.70 4.42
CA ALA A 53 12.20 21.07 5.59
C ALA A 53 12.91 22.40 5.31
N ARG A 54 12.93 23.28 6.30
CA ARG A 54 13.75 24.50 6.27
C ARG A 54 15.04 24.23 7.01
N THR A 55 16.17 24.52 6.38
CA THR A 55 17.49 24.42 7.00
C THR A 55 18.35 25.62 6.59
N GLU A 56 19.45 25.81 7.30
CA GLU A 56 20.48 26.79 6.98
C GLU A 56 21.67 26.05 6.35
N LYS A 57 22.25 26.63 5.31
CA LYS A 57 23.46 26.13 4.64
C LYS A 57 24.52 27.22 4.67
N GLU A 58 25.73 26.85 5.08
CA GLU A 58 26.88 27.75 5.01
C GLU A 58 27.20 28.04 3.54
N VAL A 59 27.34 29.32 3.20
CA VAL A 59 27.73 29.75 1.87
C VAL A 59 29.19 30.19 1.89
N HIS A 60 30.04 29.48 1.14
CA HIS A 60 31.43 29.87 0.90
C HIS A 60 31.69 30.05 -0.60
N PRO A 61 32.49 31.06 -1.00
CA PRO A 61 33.13 32.06 -0.15
C PRO A 61 32.17 33.18 0.29
N CYS A 62 32.25 33.59 1.56
CA CYS A 62 31.72 34.88 1.99
C CYS A 62 32.53 35.95 1.24
N LYS A 63 31.91 36.64 0.29
CA LYS A 63 32.52 37.86 -0.25
C LYS A 63 32.15 39.00 0.69
N ASP A 64 33.13 39.53 1.41
CA ASP A 64 33.31 40.97 1.47
C ASP A 64 34.74 41.34 1.85
N ASP A 65 35.34 42.17 1.00
CA ASP A 65 36.71 42.69 1.08
C ASP A 65 36.86 43.81 2.15
N HIS A 66 35.92 43.92 3.08
CA HIS A 66 35.88 44.98 4.08
C HIS A 66 35.28 44.47 5.39
N LEU A 67 36.11 44.05 6.35
CA LEU A 67 35.95 44.26 7.81
C LEU A 67 37.07 43.54 8.57
N GLY A 68 37.88 44.32 9.29
CA GLY A 68 38.90 43.82 10.21
C GLY A 68 38.33 43.34 11.54
N ASP A 69 39.05 42.43 12.19
CA ASP A 69 39.13 42.06 13.61
C ASP A 69 37.87 41.91 14.50
N TYR A 70 36.65 42.08 13.98
CA TYR A 70 35.41 41.84 14.72
C TYR A 70 34.57 40.78 14.01
N GLY A 71 34.60 39.55 14.55
CA GLY A 71 33.66 38.44 14.31
C GLY A 71 33.01 38.34 12.93
N LEU A 72 33.46 37.36 12.13
CA LEU A 72 32.87 37.01 10.82
C LEU A 72 31.33 37.03 10.84
N PRO A 73 30.66 37.72 9.90
CA PRO A 73 29.22 37.60 9.74
C PRO A 73 28.88 36.15 9.37
N ASP A 74 27.93 35.56 10.10
CA ASP A 74 27.48 34.19 9.91
C ASP A 74 26.76 34.08 8.53
N CYS A 75 27.48 33.71 7.47
CA CYS A 75 26.97 33.62 6.09
C CYS A 75 26.10 32.37 5.89
N LYS A 76 24.92 32.36 6.53
CA LYS A 76 23.96 31.27 6.42
C LYS A 76 22.86 31.64 5.43
N GLN A 77 22.74 30.87 4.34
CA GLN A 77 21.60 30.96 3.45
C GLN A 77 20.51 30.01 3.94
N LYS A 78 19.29 30.54 4.12
CA LYS A 78 18.11 29.71 4.35
C LYS A 78 17.76 28.99 3.07
N ILE A 79 17.62 27.67 3.17
CA ILE A 79 17.18 26.83 2.07
C ILE A 79 15.94 26.03 2.49
N GLU A 80 15.05 25.82 1.54
CA GLU A 80 13.96 24.87 1.63
C GLU A 80 14.36 23.60 0.88
N ILE A 81 14.34 22.47 1.56
CA ILE A 81 14.59 21.16 0.95
C ILE A 81 13.25 20.46 0.75
N LEU A 82 12.98 20.05 -0.48
CA LEU A 82 11.81 19.24 -0.83
C LEU A 82 12.20 17.76 -0.79
N TYR A 83 11.50 16.99 0.04
CA TYR A 83 11.64 15.55 0.15
C TYR A 83 10.41 14.85 -0.43
N LEU A 84 10.64 13.76 -1.18
CA LEU A 84 9.64 12.78 -1.54
C LEU A 84 9.68 11.67 -0.50
N MET A 85 8.59 11.57 0.26
CA MET A 85 8.40 10.59 1.31
C MET A 85 7.57 9.44 0.76
N LYS A 86 8.07 8.20 0.89
CA LYS A 86 7.41 6.98 0.43
C LYS A 86 7.18 6.05 1.63
N ASN A 87 5.92 5.87 2.00
CA ASN A 87 5.52 4.93 3.05
C ASN A 87 4.99 3.64 2.42
N TYR A 88 5.53 2.50 2.85
CA TYR A 88 5.20 1.19 2.33
C TYR A 88 4.41 0.39 3.37
N TYR A 89 3.29 -0.19 2.94
CA TYR A 89 2.45 -1.02 3.78
C TYR A 89 2.21 -2.38 3.13
N ARG A 90 2.06 -3.41 3.97
CA ARG A 90 1.43 -4.66 3.59
C ARG A 90 0.02 -4.69 4.16
N ILE A 91 -0.97 -4.76 3.28
CA ILE A 91 -2.37 -4.95 3.69
C ILE A 91 -2.74 -6.43 3.70
N ARG A 92 -3.65 -6.79 4.60
CA ARG A 92 -4.17 -8.15 4.77
C ARG A 92 -5.69 -8.10 4.83
N MET A 93 -6.33 -8.92 4.01
CA MET A 93 -7.78 -9.10 3.96
C MET A 93 -8.09 -10.56 4.27
N PRO A 94 -8.40 -10.90 5.54
CA PRO A 94 -8.85 -12.24 5.89
C PRO A 94 -10.19 -12.54 5.22
N LEU A 95 -10.30 -13.71 4.60
CA LEU A 95 -11.48 -14.09 3.84
C LEU A 95 -12.27 -15.21 4.52
N THR A 96 -13.58 -15.04 4.56
CA THR A 96 -14.53 -16.13 4.77
C THR A 96 -14.88 -16.72 3.41
N LEU A 97 -14.46 -17.97 3.16
CA LEU A 97 -14.67 -18.61 1.86
C LEU A 97 -16.08 -19.17 1.71
N GLU A 98 -16.64 -19.02 0.51
CA GLU A 98 -17.88 -19.65 0.06
C GLU A 98 -17.61 -20.44 -1.22
N ASN A 99 -18.33 -21.56 -1.38
CA ASN A 99 -18.23 -22.46 -2.54
C ASN A 99 -16.82 -23.03 -2.80
N PHE A 100 -15.99 -23.13 -1.76
CA PHE A 100 -14.64 -23.69 -1.87
C PHE A 100 -14.67 -25.23 -1.80
N THR A 101 -14.84 -25.86 -2.97
CA THR A 101 -14.92 -27.33 -3.10
C THR A 101 -13.54 -28.00 -3.09
N SER A 102 -13.50 -29.32 -2.86
CA SER A 102 -12.27 -30.14 -2.96
C SER A 102 -11.60 -30.03 -4.33
N ARG A 103 -12.38 -30.12 -5.41
CA ARG A 103 -11.93 -29.91 -6.79
C ARG A 103 -11.30 -28.52 -6.98
N CYS A 104 -11.90 -27.49 -6.40
CA CYS A 104 -11.37 -26.15 -6.43
C CYS A 104 -10.04 -26.02 -5.66
N LYS A 105 -9.91 -26.70 -4.51
CA LYS A 105 -8.67 -26.75 -3.73
C LYS A 105 -7.52 -27.38 -4.52
N GLU A 106 -7.78 -28.45 -5.27
CA GLU A 106 -6.76 -29.10 -6.10
C GLU A 106 -6.33 -28.22 -7.27
N SER A 107 -7.30 -27.64 -7.99
CA SER A 107 -7.02 -26.65 -9.05
C SER A 107 -6.17 -25.48 -8.53
N PHE A 108 -6.42 -25.08 -7.28
CA PHE A 108 -5.70 -24.00 -6.63
C PHE A 108 -4.23 -24.36 -6.35
N LYS A 109 -3.96 -25.55 -5.83
CA LYS A 109 -2.58 -26.02 -5.57
C LYS A 109 -1.68 -26.03 -6.81
N SER A 110 -2.26 -26.24 -7.99
CA SER A 110 -1.53 -26.24 -9.26
C SER A 110 -1.47 -24.86 -9.94
N THR A 111 -2.14 -23.84 -9.41
CA THR A 111 -2.26 -22.53 -10.04
C THR A 111 -1.28 -21.54 -9.41
N SER A 112 -0.44 -20.86 -10.20
CA SER A 112 0.39 -19.75 -9.70
C SER A 112 -0.28 -18.39 -9.79
N HIS A 113 -1.21 -18.22 -10.75
CA HIS A 113 -1.92 -16.97 -11.01
C HIS A 113 -3.39 -17.23 -11.29
N PHE A 114 -4.27 -16.41 -10.73
CA PHE A 114 -5.68 -16.44 -11.09
C PHE A 114 -5.88 -16.03 -12.55
N LYS A 115 -6.88 -16.64 -13.19
CA LYS A 115 -7.36 -16.21 -14.51
C LYS A 115 -8.03 -14.85 -14.42
N ASN A 116 -8.85 -14.65 -13.38
CA ASN A 116 -9.55 -13.40 -13.12
C ASN A 116 -9.80 -13.23 -11.63
N VAL A 117 -9.79 -11.98 -11.16
CA VAL A 117 -10.21 -11.60 -9.80
C VAL A 117 -11.11 -10.38 -9.92
N VAL A 118 -12.28 -10.44 -9.30
CA VAL A 118 -13.24 -9.32 -9.31
C VAL A 118 -13.63 -8.99 -7.88
N LEU A 119 -13.54 -7.71 -7.53
CA LEU A 119 -14.06 -7.19 -6.26
C LEU A 119 -15.49 -6.68 -6.47
N LYS A 120 -16.39 -7.10 -5.60
CA LYS A 120 -17.80 -6.69 -5.59
C LYS A 120 -18.24 -6.18 -4.23
N ASN A 121 -19.11 -5.19 -4.21
CA ASN A 121 -19.78 -4.72 -3.00
C ASN A 121 -20.96 -5.63 -2.62
N GLU A 122 -21.64 -5.31 -1.51
CA GLU A 122 -22.82 -6.05 -1.02
C GLU A 122 -23.99 -6.10 -2.02
N LYS A 123 -24.06 -5.12 -2.93
CA LYS A 123 -25.06 -5.04 -4.00
C LYS A 123 -24.64 -5.81 -5.26
N ASN A 124 -23.58 -6.62 -5.17
CA ASN A 124 -22.99 -7.41 -6.26
C ASN A 124 -22.47 -6.53 -7.43
N GLN A 125 -22.23 -5.25 -7.19
CA GLN A 125 -21.66 -4.34 -8.19
C GLN A 125 -20.13 -4.41 -8.15
N VAL A 126 -19.51 -4.43 -9.34
CA VAL A 126 -18.05 -4.40 -9.47
C VAL A 126 -17.52 -3.06 -9.00
N THR A 127 -16.44 -3.09 -8.23
CA THR A 127 -15.79 -1.90 -7.68
C THR A 127 -14.32 -2.21 -7.42
N ASN A 128 -13.51 -1.17 -7.34
CA ASN A 128 -12.10 -1.20 -7.01
C ASN A 128 -11.81 -0.53 -5.65
N ILE A 129 -12.83 -0.04 -4.92
CA ILE A 129 -12.64 0.70 -3.66
C ILE A 129 -13.37 -0.03 -2.52
N PRO A 130 -12.70 -0.95 -1.80
CA PRO A 130 -13.30 -1.63 -0.65
C PRO A 130 -13.41 -0.72 0.59
N SER A 131 -12.59 0.33 0.69
CA SER A 131 -12.59 1.28 1.80
C SER A 131 -12.11 2.65 1.32
N ASP A 132 -12.66 3.73 1.87
CA ASP A 132 -12.26 5.11 1.59
C ASP A 132 -11.56 5.73 2.81
N GLN A 133 -10.23 5.73 2.75
CA GLN A 133 -9.31 6.32 3.72
C GLN A 133 -8.79 7.69 3.26
N THR A 134 -9.39 8.33 2.25
CA THR A 134 -8.90 9.58 1.62
C THR A 134 -8.57 10.65 2.64
N LYS A 135 -9.49 10.91 3.58
CA LYS A 135 -9.29 11.96 4.61
C LYS A 135 -8.08 11.67 5.49
N ARG A 136 -7.87 10.40 5.85
CA ARG A 136 -6.78 9.98 6.73
C ARG A 136 -5.44 9.99 5.98
N ILE A 137 -5.38 9.41 4.78
CA ILE A 137 -4.16 9.42 3.95
C ILE A 137 -3.75 10.86 3.62
N LYS A 138 -4.70 11.74 3.30
CA LYS A 138 -4.40 13.14 3.00
C LYS A 138 -3.83 13.91 4.20
N LYS A 139 -4.28 13.58 5.41
CA LYS A 139 -3.90 14.30 6.62
C LYS A 139 -2.62 13.74 7.25
N ASP A 140 -2.55 12.43 7.37
CA ASP A 140 -1.55 11.74 8.18
C ASP A 140 -0.50 11.04 7.30
N TYR A 141 -0.73 10.91 5.99
CA TYR A 141 0.11 10.14 5.06
C TYR A 141 0.37 8.69 5.48
N GLU A 142 -0.54 8.16 6.29
CA GLU A 142 -0.43 6.84 6.92
C GLU A 142 -1.76 6.09 6.89
N LEU A 143 -1.65 4.76 7.00
CA LEU A 143 -2.80 3.87 7.19
C LEU A 143 -2.91 3.45 8.65
N PRO A 144 -4.13 3.37 9.22
CA PRO A 144 -4.31 2.82 10.54
C PRO A 144 -4.05 1.30 10.50
N ALA A 145 -3.61 0.73 11.63
CA ALA A 145 -3.28 -0.70 11.71
C ALA A 145 -4.43 -1.63 11.30
N SER A 146 -5.68 -1.19 11.47
CA SER A 146 -6.85 -1.82 10.87
C SER A 146 -7.96 -0.82 10.61
N PHE A 147 -8.80 -1.10 9.62
CA PHE A 147 -9.95 -0.28 9.24
C PHE A 147 -11.01 -1.14 8.55
N ASN A 148 -12.25 -0.69 8.61
CA ASN A 148 -13.37 -1.38 7.98
C ASN A 148 -13.53 -0.96 6.51
N THR A 149 -14.27 -1.77 5.78
CA THR A 149 -14.77 -1.42 4.45
C THR A 149 -15.77 -0.25 4.49
N ASN A 150 -16.09 0.30 3.33
CA ASN A 150 -17.04 1.41 3.21
C ASN A 150 -18.39 1.06 3.84
N GLY A 151 -18.88 1.91 4.74
CA GLY A 151 -20.13 1.68 5.47
C GLY A 151 -20.11 0.45 6.39
N ASN A 152 -18.94 -0.18 6.61
CA ASN A 152 -18.80 -1.49 7.25
C ASN A 152 -19.48 -2.64 6.46
N ASN A 153 -19.66 -2.47 5.15
CA ASN A 153 -20.34 -3.42 4.28
C ASN A 153 -19.48 -4.64 3.97
N VAL A 154 -20.08 -5.79 3.69
CA VAL A 154 -19.32 -6.97 3.27
C VAL A 154 -18.99 -6.89 1.78
N TYR A 155 -17.70 -7.01 1.46
CA TYR A 155 -17.20 -7.10 0.10
C TYR A 155 -16.85 -8.54 -0.24
N THR A 156 -16.94 -8.87 -1.52
CA THR A 156 -16.66 -10.21 -2.06
C THR A 156 -15.57 -10.12 -3.11
N LEU A 157 -14.49 -10.89 -2.91
CA LEU A 157 -13.56 -11.22 -3.98
C LEU A 157 -14.01 -12.51 -4.65
N GLU A 158 -14.28 -12.46 -5.95
CA GLU A 158 -14.55 -13.62 -6.78
C GLU A 158 -13.28 -14.02 -7.52
N PHE A 159 -12.87 -15.27 -7.33
CA PHE A 159 -11.62 -15.81 -7.86
C PHE A 159 -11.92 -16.87 -8.91
N THR A 160 -11.38 -16.69 -10.11
CA THR A 160 -11.43 -17.72 -11.16
C THR A 160 -10.04 -18.30 -11.36
N THR A 161 -9.89 -19.60 -11.10
CA THR A 161 -8.65 -20.35 -11.37
C THR A 161 -8.47 -20.63 -12.87
N LYS A 162 -7.28 -21.07 -13.29
CA LYS A 162 -7.01 -21.42 -14.71
C LYS A 162 -7.93 -22.53 -15.23
N ASN A 163 -8.30 -23.48 -14.38
CA ASN A 163 -9.23 -24.57 -14.74
C ASN A 163 -10.71 -24.17 -14.57
N ASN A 164 -11.03 -22.88 -14.59
CA ASN A 164 -12.38 -22.32 -14.48
C ASN A 164 -13.13 -22.69 -13.20
N CYS A 165 -12.45 -23.12 -12.14
CA CYS A 165 -13.08 -23.17 -10.82
C CYS A 165 -13.26 -21.73 -10.30
N LEU A 166 -14.49 -21.42 -9.89
CA LEU A 166 -14.90 -20.16 -9.27
C LEU A 166 -15.12 -20.37 -7.77
N PHE A 167 -14.52 -19.53 -6.94
CA PHE A 167 -14.82 -19.46 -5.51
C PHE A 167 -14.88 -18.01 -5.04
N LYS A 168 -15.49 -17.80 -3.88
CA LYS A 168 -15.73 -16.46 -3.33
C LYS A 168 -15.08 -16.33 -1.96
N GLY A 169 -14.54 -15.17 -1.67
CA GLY A 169 -14.02 -14.82 -0.35
C GLY A 169 -14.59 -13.49 0.11
N ARG A 170 -15.27 -13.53 1.26
CA ARG A 170 -15.94 -12.36 1.85
C ARG A 170 -15.07 -11.73 2.92
N PHE A 171 -15.06 -10.41 2.98
CA PHE A 171 -14.36 -9.63 4.00
C PHE A 171 -15.06 -8.29 4.24
N ASN A 172 -14.88 -7.73 5.44
CA ASN A 172 -15.36 -6.38 5.80
C ASN A 172 -14.32 -5.58 6.59
N LYS A 173 -13.12 -6.14 6.76
CA LYS A 173 -12.04 -5.55 7.53
C LYS A 173 -10.71 -5.76 6.84
N ILE A 174 -9.89 -4.71 6.88
CA ILE A 174 -8.56 -4.64 6.27
C ILE A 174 -7.57 -4.32 7.38
N TYR A 175 -6.45 -5.02 7.39
CA TYR A 175 -5.33 -4.77 8.30
C TYR A 175 -4.16 -4.21 7.52
N ALA A 176 -3.45 -3.24 8.08
CA ALA A 176 -2.25 -2.66 7.47
C ALA A 176 -1.06 -2.80 8.42
N THR A 177 0.09 -3.14 7.87
CA THR A 177 1.36 -3.17 8.60
C THR A 177 2.34 -2.29 7.82
N ASN A 178 2.91 -1.27 8.47
CA ASN A 178 4.01 -0.51 7.88
C ASN A 178 5.22 -1.44 7.75
N ILE A 179 5.77 -1.55 6.53
CA ILE A 179 6.91 -2.40 6.20
C ILE A 179 8.16 -1.59 5.85
N GLY A 180 8.08 -0.26 5.88
CA GLY A 180 9.20 0.63 5.64
C GLY A 180 8.80 2.03 5.23
N LYS A 181 9.77 2.94 5.36
CA LYS A 181 9.70 4.32 4.89
C LYS A 181 10.98 4.60 4.10
N LYS A 182 10.85 5.31 2.98
CA LYS A 182 11.97 5.83 2.20
C LYS A 182 11.82 7.34 2.06
N GLU A 183 12.92 8.04 2.22
CA GLU A 183 13.03 9.48 2.02
C GLU A 183 13.98 9.74 0.86
N GLU A 184 13.59 10.64 -0.04
CA GLU A 184 14.36 10.99 -1.22
C GLU A 184 14.36 12.51 -1.38
N LYS A 185 15.53 13.12 -1.27
CA LYS A 185 15.68 14.55 -1.49
C LYS A 185 15.53 14.87 -2.97
N ILE A 186 14.58 15.74 -3.31
CA ILE A 186 14.22 16.09 -4.68
C ILE A 186 14.88 17.40 -5.11
N SER A 187 14.87 18.41 -4.25
CA SER A 187 15.45 19.72 -4.57
C SER A 187 15.89 20.51 -3.33
N GLU A 188 16.80 21.46 -3.55
CA GLU A 188 17.10 22.55 -2.62
C GLU A 188 16.69 23.87 -3.28
N ILE A 189 15.94 24.71 -2.56
CA ILE A 189 15.43 25.98 -3.05
C ILE A 189 15.94 27.07 -2.10
N PRO A 190 16.76 28.02 -2.56
CA PRO A 190 17.15 29.18 -1.75
C PRO A 190 15.93 30.01 -1.36
N ILE A 191 15.88 30.46 -0.11
CA ILE A 191 14.87 31.40 0.39
C ILE A 191 15.54 32.78 0.44
N TYR A 192 15.04 33.71 -0.37
CA TYR A 192 15.49 35.11 -0.42
C TYR A 192 14.59 36.01 0.42
#